data_AF-A0A3L6TGK3-F1
#
_entry.id   AF-A0A3L6TGK3-F1
#
_cell.length_a   1.000
_cell.length_b   1.000
_cell.length_c   1.000
_cell.angle_alpha   90.00
_cell.angle_beta   90.00
_cell.angle_gamma   90.00
#
_symmetry.space_group_name_H-M   'P 1'
#
loop_
_entity.id
_entity.type
_entity.pdbx_description
1 polymer ?
#
loop_
_entity_poly.entity_id
_entity_poly.type
_entity_poly.pdbx_seq_one_letter_code
_entity_poly.pdbx_strand_id
1 'polypeptide(L)'
;MRDFSCFGDGAHFLQKKRGTRSFATEAGTAVSIYWDTAEAKYHHPGAPEPSRDYYLAVVADGELALLLGGGEGARELGRRFAPAPRRALLSRREQVRGPGAGAFPTPAVAGHAHAQLVHTTRCRFRDDGAEHEVTVACRGEEWGGLSRDGEVAVSVDGKKVVEARRVKWNFRGNRTAVLGDGAVVEVIHNSPRYST
;
A
#
# COMPACT_ATOMS: atom_id res chain seq x y z
N MET A 1 -23.98 -12.59 -4.15
CA MET A 1 -22.53 -12.35 -4.06
C MET A 1 -22.31 -10.99 -4.70
N ARG A 2 -22.30 -9.92 -3.89
CA ARG A 2 -22.37 -8.54 -4.37
C ARG A 2 -20.97 -7.95 -4.37
N ASP A 3 -20.54 -7.48 -5.54
CA ASP A 3 -19.38 -6.62 -5.75
C ASP A 3 -19.52 -5.38 -4.87
N PHE A 4 -18.51 -5.13 -4.02
CA PHE A 4 -18.33 -3.85 -3.35
C PHE A 4 -17.23 -3.09 -4.06
N SER A 5 -17.63 -2.39 -5.12
CA SER A 5 -16.81 -1.43 -5.85
C SER A 5 -17.03 -0.04 -5.25
N CYS A 6 -16.45 0.26 -4.09
CA CYS A 6 -16.33 1.65 -3.64
C CYS A 6 -15.01 2.22 -4.20
N PHE A 7 -14.99 2.55 -5.49
CA PHE A 7 -13.95 3.41 -6.06
C PHE A 7 -14.33 4.87 -5.78
N GLY A 8 -13.92 5.36 -4.61
CA GLY A 8 -13.80 6.79 -4.35
C GLY A 8 -12.39 7.24 -4.71
N ASP A 9 -12.27 8.00 -5.80
CA ASP A 9 -11.05 8.66 -6.24
C ASP A 9 -10.61 9.67 -5.16
N GLY A 10 -9.35 9.57 -4.70
CA GLY A 10 -8.80 10.49 -3.70
C GLY A 10 -7.88 9.86 -2.66
N ALA A 11 -6.76 9.26 -3.08
CA ALA A 11 -5.67 8.89 -2.18
C ALA A 11 -4.86 10.12 -1.73
N HIS A 12 -5.51 11.08 -1.07
CA HIS A 12 -4.89 12.26 -0.46
C HIS A 12 -5.47 12.49 0.94
N PHE A 13 -5.50 11.46 1.79
CA PHE A 13 -6.27 11.53 3.04
C PHE A 13 -5.56 12.30 4.17
N LEU A 14 -4.24 12.55 4.08
CA LEU A 14 -3.45 13.12 5.19
C LEU A 14 -2.39 14.13 4.69
N GLN A 15 -2.81 15.27 4.13
CA GLN A 15 -1.86 16.35 3.76
C GLN A 15 -1.23 17.06 4.98
N LYS A 16 -1.86 16.98 6.15
CA LYS A 16 -1.39 17.60 7.39
C LYS A 16 -0.85 16.54 8.34
N LYS A 17 0.25 16.83 9.04
CA LYS A 17 0.85 15.93 10.04
C LYS A 17 -0.02 15.70 11.27
N ARG A 18 -1.00 16.57 11.56
CA ARG A 18 -1.95 16.43 12.66
C ARG A 18 -3.35 16.80 12.18
N GLY A 19 -4.36 16.09 12.66
CA GLY A 19 -5.74 16.47 12.41
C GLY A 19 -6.76 15.41 12.80
N THR A 20 -8.00 15.74 12.44
CA THR A 20 -9.16 14.86 12.57
C THR A 20 -9.96 14.93 11.29
N ARG A 21 -10.59 13.81 10.90
CA ARG A 21 -11.52 13.74 9.78
C ARG A 21 -12.66 12.79 10.11
N SER A 22 -13.89 13.23 9.88
CA SER A 22 -15.09 12.43 10.10
C SER A 22 -15.88 12.25 8.81
N PHE A 23 -16.53 11.11 8.66
CA PHE A 23 -17.44 10.78 7.55
C PHE A 23 -18.39 9.64 7.97
N ALA A 24 -19.49 9.47 7.24
CA ALA A 24 -20.38 8.32 7.41
C ALA A 24 -20.14 7.32 6.27
N THR A 25 -20.20 6.02 6.57
CA THR A 25 -20.21 4.96 5.55
C THR A 25 -21.59 4.86 4.90
N GLU A 26 -21.68 4.18 3.76
CA GLU A 26 -22.97 3.87 3.11
C GLU A 26 -23.91 3.05 4.01
N ALA A 27 -23.34 2.28 4.95
CA ALA A 27 -24.09 1.50 5.93
C ALA A 27 -24.59 2.34 7.13
N GLY A 28 -24.29 3.65 7.16
CA GLY A 28 -24.73 4.56 8.23
C GLY A 28 -23.77 4.65 9.43
N THR A 29 -22.70 3.85 9.47
CA THR A 29 -21.67 3.95 10.52
C THR A 29 -20.96 5.30 10.46
N ALA A 30 -20.96 6.03 11.57
CA ALA A 30 -20.21 7.27 11.73
C ALA A 30 -18.76 6.95 12.08
N VAL A 31 -17.82 7.41 11.25
CA VAL A 31 -16.38 7.16 11.40
C VAL A 31 -15.66 8.47 11.64
N SER A 32 -14.81 8.51 12.67
CA SER A 32 -13.88 9.60 12.96
C SER A 32 -12.45 9.09 13.05
N ILE A 33 -11.55 9.71 12.29
CA ILE A 33 -10.13 9.39 12.25
C ILE A 33 -9.37 10.55 12.89
N TYR A 34 -8.53 10.26 13.88
CA TYR A 34 -7.66 11.21 14.57
C TYR A 34 -6.22 10.81 14.32
N TRP A 35 -5.35 11.78 14.05
CA TRP A 35 -3.93 11.50 13.86
C TRP A 35 -3.04 12.63 14.33
N ASP A 36 -1.87 12.24 14.81
CA ASP A 36 -0.73 13.12 14.98
C ASP A 36 0.55 12.36 14.65
N THR A 37 1.25 12.82 13.64
CA THR A 37 2.56 12.34 13.20
C THR A 37 3.56 13.49 13.13
N ALA A 38 3.28 14.62 13.79
CA ALA A 38 4.14 15.81 13.73
C ALA A 38 5.55 15.53 14.27
N GLU A 39 5.62 14.80 15.38
CA GLU A 39 6.85 14.44 16.11
C GLU A 39 7.24 12.97 15.92
N ALA A 40 6.63 12.29 14.94
CA ALA A 40 6.82 10.86 14.73
C ALA A 40 8.30 10.50 14.54
N LYS A 41 8.81 9.61 15.40
CA LYS A 41 10.17 9.07 15.32
C LYS A 41 10.16 7.73 14.61
N TYR A 42 11.27 7.40 13.97
CA TYR A 42 11.45 6.17 13.22
C TYR A 42 12.68 5.45 13.76
N HIS A 43 12.69 4.11 13.72
CA HIS A 43 13.84 3.33 14.18
C HIS A 43 15.12 3.64 13.39
N HIS A 44 14.97 3.90 12.09
CA HIS A 44 16.04 4.36 11.20
C HIS A 44 15.44 5.20 10.06
N PRO A 45 16.26 5.99 9.34
CA PRO A 45 15.83 6.63 8.09
C PRO A 45 15.25 5.59 7.12
N GLY A 46 14.05 5.85 6.60
CA GLY A 46 13.36 4.95 5.67
C GLY A 46 12.62 3.76 6.33
N ALA A 47 12.51 3.70 7.66
CA ALA A 47 11.68 2.69 8.32
C ALA A 47 10.20 2.86 7.91
N PRO A 48 9.46 1.75 7.73
CA PRO A 48 8.13 1.79 7.11
C PRO A 48 7.03 2.31 8.03
N GLU A 49 7.30 2.32 9.33
CA GLU A 49 6.36 2.70 10.38
C GLU A 49 7.06 3.59 11.40
N PRO A 50 6.36 4.60 11.93
CA PRO A 50 6.86 5.35 13.07
C PRO A 50 6.93 4.45 14.31
N SER A 51 7.98 4.64 15.11
CA SER A 51 8.26 3.88 16.32
C SER A 51 7.72 4.53 17.58
N ARG A 52 7.73 5.87 17.66
CA ARG A 52 7.30 6.65 18.84
C ARG A 52 6.78 8.03 18.44
N ASP A 53 6.15 8.70 19.40
CA ASP A 53 5.71 10.10 19.30
C ASP A 53 4.75 10.36 18.13
N TYR A 54 3.89 9.37 17.87
CA TYR A 54 2.79 9.45 16.92
C TYR A 54 1.55 8.76 17.49
N TYR A 55 0.38 9.11 16.96
CA TYR A 55 -0.82 8.30 17.10
C TYR A 55 -1.71 8.33 15.86
N LEU A 56 -2.46 7.25 15.66
CA LEU A 56 -3.58 7.16 14.72
C LEU A 56 -4.71 6.44 15.44
N ALA A 57 -5.89 7.05 15.48
CA ALA A 57 -7.07 6.45 16.07
C ALA A 57 -8.23 6.45 15.07
N VAL A 58 -8.99 5.36 15.06
CA VAL A 58 -10.25 5.25 14.30
C VAL A 58 -11.35 4.95 15.29
N VAL A 59 -12.37 5.80 15.30
CA VAL A 59 -13.58 5.67 16.12
C VAL A 59 -14.74 5.41 15.18
N ALA A 60 -15.53 4.36 15.43
CA ALA A 60 -16.71 3.98 14.67
C ALA A 60 -17.90 3.92 15.62
N ASP A 61 -18.97 4.67 15.35
CA ASP A 61 -20.19 4.75 16.17
C ASP A 61 -19.92 5.01 17.67
N GLY A 62 -18.86 5.76 17.98
CA GLY A 62 -18.44 6.08 19.35
C GLY A 62 -17.53 5.04 20.00
N GLU A 63 -17.21 3.94 19.31
CA GLU A 63 -16.28 2.91 19.78
C GLU A 63 -14.90 3.05 19.13
N LEU A 64 -13.84 2.85 19.91
CA LEU A 64 -12.45 2.90 19.44
C LEU A 64 -12.09 1.61 18.70
N ALA A 65 -12.21 1.64 17.38
CA ALA A 65 -11.94 0.51 16.49
C ALA A 65 -10.43 0.24 16.28
N LEU A 66 -9.61 1.29 16.34
CA LEU A 66 -8.16 1.22 16.19
C LEU A 66 -7.50 2.32 17.02
N LEU A 67 -6.41 1.97 17.71
CA LEU A 67 -5.47 2.93 18.28
C LEU A 67 -4.04 2.43 18.04
N LEU A 68 -3.27 3.19 17.25
CA LEU A 68 -1.87 2.95 16.99
C LEU A 68 -1.01 4.04 17.63
N GLY A 69 0.22 3.69 17.99
CA GLY A 69 1.18 4.61 18.58
C GLY A 69 0.91 4.88 20.06
N GLY A 70 1.28 6.06 20.52
CA GLY A 70 1.24 6.41 21.94
C GLY A 70 1.31 7.90 22.19
N GLY A 71 1.69 8.26 23.42
CA GLY A 71 1.71 9.66 23.87
C GLY A 71 0.38 10.08 24.51
N GLU A 72 0.26 11.38 24.76
CA GLU A 72 -0.84 11.94 25.55
C GLU A 72 -2.17 11.91 24.77
N GLY A 73 -2.20 12.35 23.51
CA GLY A 73 -3.40 12.27 22.68
C GLY A 73 -3.94 10.85 22.48
N ALA A 74 -3.07 9.86 22.33
CA ALA A 74 -3.49 8.45 22.28
C ALA A 74 -4.14 7.99 23.59
N ARG A 75 -3.57 8.39 24.74
CA ARG A 75 -4.11 8.07 26.08
C ARG A 75 -5.44 8.77 26.33
N GLU A 76 -5.60 10.01 25.89
CA GLU A 76 -6.86 10.75 25.98
C GLU A 76 -7.95 10.02 25.18
N LEU A 77 -7.69 9.67 23.92
CA LEU A 77 -8.63 8.94 23.07
C LEU A 77 -8.98 7.56 23.65
N GLY A 78 -8.00 6.83 24.20
CA GLY A 78 -8.20 5.55 24.86
C GLY A 78 -9.01 5.63 26.16
N ARG A 79 -9.05 6.78 26.83
CA ARG A 79 -9.92 7.03 28.00
C ARG A 79 -11.31 7.52 27.58
N ARG A 80 -11.38 8.24 26.46
CA ARG A 80 -12.60 8.86 25.95
C ARG A 80 -13.55 7.87 25.30
N PHE A 81 -13.03 6.86 24.61
CA PHE A 81 -13.81 5.91 23.83
C PHE A 81 -13.60 4.48 24.31
N ALA A 82 -14.68 3.71 24.42
CA ALA A 82 -14.60 2.29 24.76
C ALA A 82 -13.97 1.51 23.59
N PRO A 83 -13.11 0.51 23.84
CA PRO A 83 -12.54 -0.32 22.78
C PRO A 83 -13.63 -1.11 22.05
N ALA A 84 -13.60 -1.08 20.73
CA ALA A 84 -14.52 -1.88 19.93
C ALA A 84 -14.25 -3.38 20.14
N PRO A 85 -15.28 -4.24 20.15
CA PRO A 85 -15.13 -5.69 20.34
C PRO A 85 -14.42 -6.38 19.18
N ARG A 86 -14.30 -5.73 18.02
CA ARG A 86 -13.68 -6.27 16.81
C ARG A 86 -12.47 -5.43 16.40
N ARG A 87 -11.37 -6.12 16.12
CA ARG A 87 -10.14 -5.50 15.60
C ARG A 87 -10.35 -5.07 14.15
N ALA A 88 -9.90 -3.87 13.81
CA ALA A 88 -9.93 -3.37 12.45
C ALA A 88 -8.94 -4.12 11.53
N LEU A 89 -9.36 -4.38 10.29
CA LEU A 89 -8.44 -4.81 9.23
C LEU A 89 -7.73 -3.57 8.67
N LEU A 90 -6.41 -3.62 8.60
CA LEU A 90 -5.58 -2.54 8.06
C LEU A 90 -5.22 -2.86 6.61
N SER A 91 -5.47 -1.90 5.72
CA SER A 91 -5.04 -1.97 4.32
C SER A 91 -4.17 -0.75 4.02
N ARG A 92 -2.95 -0.99 3.52
CA ARG A 92 -2.05 0.03 2.99
C ARG A 92 -2.13 0.00 1.47
N ARG A 93 -2.37 1.16 0.85
CA ARG A 93 -2.43 1.31 -0.62
C ARG A 93 -1.38 2.32 -1.06
N GLU A 94 -0.58 1.93 -2.05
CA GLU A 94 0.42 2.79 -2.68
C GLU A 94 0.09 2.91 -4.18
N GLN A 95 0.27 4.10 -4.75
CA GLN A 95 0.11 4.33 -6.19
C GLN A 95 1.47 4.64 -6.80
N VAL A 96 1.96 3.73 -7.64
CA VAL A 96 3.20 3.90 -8.40
C VAL A 96 2.82 4.29 -9.83
N ARG A 97 3.40 5.39 -10.32
CA ARG A 97 3.23 5.84 -11.72
C ARG A 97 4.59 5.82 -12.41
N GLY A 98 4.66 5.20 -13.59
CA GLY A 98 5.86 5.25 -14.43
C GLY A 98 5.98 6.59 -15.15
N PRO A 99 7.17 6.94 -15.68
CA PRO A 99 7.30 8.06 -16.59
C PRO A 99 6.33 7.86 -17.76
N GLY A 100 5.51 8.88 -18.06
CA GLY A 100 4.58 8.83 -19.19
C GLY A 100 5.33 8.65 -20.50
N ALA A 101 4.65 8.11 -21.52
CA ALA A 101 5.18 7.85 -22.87
C ALA A 101 5.68 9.11 -23.64
N GLY A 102 5.78 10.27 -22.99
CA GLY A 102 6.28 11.52 -23.57
C GLY A 102 7.44 12.16 -22.79
N ALA A 103 8.01 11.48 -21.80
CA ALA A 103 9.05 12.01 -20.92
C ALA A 103 10.44 11.37 -21.11
N PHE A 104 10.67 10.67 -22.22
CA PHE A 104 12.00 10.15 -22.53
C PHE A 104 12.82 11.19 -23.33
N PRO A 105 14.05 11.54 -22.89
CA PRO A 105 14.98 12.25 -23.75
C PRO A 105 15.32 11.37 -24.95
N THR A 106 15.45 11.99 -26.11
CA THR A 106 15.79 11.36 -27.39
C THR A 106 17.05 10.48 -27.28
N PRO A 107 17.10 9.33 -27.99
CA PRO A 107 18.15 8.35 -27.81
C PRO A 107 19.43 8.83 -28.50
N ALA A 108 20.33 9.45 -27.74
CA ALA A 108 21.73 9.50 -28.09
C ALA A 108 22.43 8.35 -27.34
N VAL A 109 23.09 7.48 -28.11
CA VAL A 109 23.88 6.31 -27.70
C VAL A 109 23.07 4.99 -27.66
N ALA A 110 23.33 4.17 -28.67
CA ALA A 110 22.84 2.81 -28.82
C ALA A 110 23.27 1.93 -27.63
N GLY A 111 22.28 1.60 -26.81
CA GLY A 111 22.29 0.50 -25.85
C GLY A 111 20.85 0.33 -25.40
N HIS A 112 20.24 -0.81 -25.69
CA HIS A 112 18.82 -1.09 -25.43
C HIS A 112 18.50 -1.06 -23.92
N ALA A 113 18.33 0.15 -23.35
CA ALA A 113 17.91 0.33 -21.98
C ALA A 113 16.40 0.12 -21.91
N HIS A 114 15.98 -1.05 -21.47
CA HIS A 114 14.58 -1.36 -21.22
C HIS A 114 14.01 -0.37 -20.19
N ALA A 115 12.87 0.26 -20.50
CA ALA A 115 12.18 1.10 -19.53
C ALA A 115 11.69 0.20 -18.38
N GLN A 116 12.31 0.35 -17.22
CA GLN A 116 12.01 -0.42 -16.02
C GLN A 116 11.59 0.53 -14.91
N LEU A 117 10.34 0.39 -14.46
CA LEU A 117 9.84 1.05 -13.26
C LEU A 117 10.02 0.07 -12.10
N VAL A 118 10.76 0.47 -11.07
CA VAL A 118 10.92 -0.33 -9.86
C VAL A 118 10.46 0.51 -8.69
N HIS A 119 9.56 -0.04 -7.89
CA HIS A 119 9.13 0.52 -6.63
C HIS A 119 9.47 -0.45 -5.51
N THR A 120 10.10 0.06 -4.47
CA THR A 120 10.49 -0.72 -3.29
C THR A 120 9.89 -0.07 -2.06
N THR A 121 9.23 -0.88 -1.24
CA THR A 121 8.70 -0.48 0.06
C THR A 121 9.11 -1.51 1.10
N ARG A 122 9.05 -1.13 2.37
CA ARG A 122 9.30 -2.05 3.49
C ARG A 122 8.04 -2.20 4.32
N CYS A 123 7.86 -3.36 4.93
CA CYS A 123 6.76 -3.60 5.86
C CYS A 123 7.04 -4.79 6.76
N ARG A 124 6.22 -4.95 7.81
CA ARG A 124 6.11 -6.20 8.56
C ARG A 124 4.78 -6.86 8.23
N PHE A 125 4.78 -8.17 8.08
CA PHE A 125 3.55 -8.96 7.87
C PHE A 125 2.92 -9.43 9.19
N ARG A 126 3.65 -9.33 10.31
CA ARG A 126 3.23 -9.68 11.68
C ARG A 126 3.83 -8.68 12.68
N ASP A 127 3.14 -8.45 13.79
CA ASP A 127 3.57 -7.49 14.83
C ASP A 127 4.95 -7.82 15.41
N ASP A 128 5.26 -9.11 15.56
CA ASP A 128 6.54 -9.65 16.03
C ASP A 128 7.44 -10.19 14.91
N GLY A 129 7.05 -9.94 13.65
CA GLY A 129 7.73 -10.44 12.46
C GLY A 129 8.97 -9.64 12.08
N ALA A 130 9.75 -10.21 11.15
CA ALA A 130 10.86 -9.47 10.55
C ALA A 130 10.35 -8.32 9.67
N GLU A 131 11.18 -7.30 9.49
CA GLU A 131 10.97 -6.32 8.41
C GLU A 131 11.33 -6.99 7.08
N HIS A 132 10.45 -6.85 6.09
CA HIS A 132 10.62 -7.38 4.76
C HIS A 132 10.64 -6.27 3.72
N GLU A 133 11.46 -6.44 2.70
CA GLU A 133 11.50 -5.57 1.54
C GLU A 133 10.60 -6.12 0.44
N VAL A 134 9.61 -5.33 0.01
CA VAL A 134 8.70 -5.68 -1.08
C VAL A 134 9.04 -4.81 -2.28
N THR A 135 9.37 -5.46 -3.39
CA THR A 135 9.69 -4.80 -4.65
C THR A 135 8.65 -5.14 -5.70
N VAL A 136 8.09 -4.13 -6.35
CA VAL A 136 7.27 -4.25 -7.56
C VAL A 136 8.07 -3.70 -8.73
N ALA A 137 8.36 -4.56 -9.71
CA ALA A 137 9.06 -4.17 -10.92
C ALA A 137 8.16 -4.33 -12.13
N CYS A 138 8.01 -3.27 -12.92
CA CYS A 138 7.29 -3.25 -14.18
C CYS A 138 8.29 -3.02 -15.31
N ARG A 139 8.26 -3.86 -16.34
CA ARG A 139 9.14 -3.73 -17.52
C ARG A 139 8.31 -3.56 -18.79
N GLY A 140 8.62 -2.50 -19.53
CA GLY A 140 8.09 -2.25 -20.87
C GLY A 140 9.22 -2.06 -21.89
N GLU A 141 8.97 -2.41 -23.14
CA GLU A 141 9.82 -2.03 -24.27
C GLU A 141 9.17 -0.88 -25.03
N GLU A 142 9.92 0.18 -25.30
CA GLU A 142 9.50 1.26 -26.21
C GLU A 142 10.04 0.99 -27.64
N TRP A 143 9.17 1.28 -28.62
CA TRP A 143 9.18 1.04 -30.07
C TRP A 143 10.37 0.35 -30.77
N GLY A 144 10.04 -0.71 -31.51
CA GLY A 144 10.91 -1.31 -32.53
C GLY A 144 10.53 -2.74 -32.91
N GLY A 145 9.27 -2.99 -33.27
CA GLY A 145 8.90 -4.18 -34.05
C GLY A 145 9.11 -5.55 -33.38
N LEU A 146 8.41 -5.81 -32.28
CA LEU A 146 7.82 -7.09 -31.85
C LEU A 146 7.40 -6.87 -30.40
N SER A 147 6.14 -6.48 -30.21
CA SER A 147 5.63 -6.08 -28.90
C SER A 147 5.73 -7.24 -27.90
N ARG A 148 6.80 -7.28 -27.10
CA ARG A 148 6.74 -8.11 -25.89
C ARG A 148 5.67 -7.52 -25.00
N ASP A 149 4.70 -8.36 -24.69
CA ASP A 149 3.67 -8.04 -23.74
C ASP A 149 4.37 -7.76 -22.39
N GLY A 150 4.11 -6.60 -21.76
CA GLY A 150 4.87 -6.14 -20.58
C GLY A 150 4.92 -7.16 -19.44
N GLU A 151 5.87 -6.97 -18.52
CA GLU A 151 6.07 -7.85 -17.36
C GLU A 151 5.88 -7.07 -16.06
N VAL A 152 5.20 -7.68 -15.09
CA VAL A 152 5.15 -7.23 -13.71
C VAL A 152 5.66 -8.36 -12.82
N ALA A 153 6.64 -8.05 -11.97
CA ALA A 153 7.18 -8.96 -10.99
C ALA A 153 7.03 -8.39 -9.58
N VAL A 154 6.69 -9.25 -8.63
CA VAL A 154 6.68 -8.94 -7.20
C VAL A 154 7.71 -9.81 -6.52
N SER A 155 8.62 -9.17 -5.77
CA SER A 155 9.64 -9.83 -4.97
C SER A 155 9.48 -9.47 -3.50
N VAL A 156 9.80 -10.42 -2.62
CA VAL A 156 9.91 -10.22 -1.17
C VAL A 156 11.32 -10.65 -0.76
N ASP A 157 12.05 -9.75 -0.10
CA ASP A 157 13.46 -9.93 0.31
C ASP A 157 14.36 -10.37 -0.85
N GLY A 158 14.18 -9.74 -2.01
CA GLY A 158 14.90 -10.07 -3.24
C GLY A 158 14.47 -11.39 -3.92
N LYS A 159 13.62 -12.20 -3.29
CA LYS A 159 13.09 -13.43 -3.89
C LYS A 159 11.82 -13.12 -4.68
N LYS A 160 11.83 -13.43 -5.98
CA LYS A 160 10.66 -13.24 -6.86
C LYS A 160 9.54 -14.22 -6.46
N VAL A 161 8.39 -13.68 -6.08
CA VAL A 161 7.20 -14.44 -5.63
C VAL A 161 6.16 -14.54 -6.74
N VAL A 162 5.98 -13.47 -7.53
CA VAL A 162 5.07 -13.43 -8.68
C VAL A 162 5.80 -12.89 -9.90
N GLU A 163 5.51 -13.50 -11.05
CA GLU A 163 5.86 -12.96 -12.37
C GLU A 163 4.62 -13.07 -13.27
N ALA A 164 4.03 -11.92 -13.58
CA ALA A 164 2.99 -11.81 -14.58
C ALA A 164 3.66 -11.35 -15.88
N ARG A 165 3.75 -12.26 -16.84
CA ARG A 165 4.08 -11.92 -18.22
C ARG A 165 2.81 -11.60 -18.96
N ARG A 166 2.98 -10.82 -20.00
CA ARG A 166 1.92 -10.44 -20.90
C ARG A 166 0.81 -9.57 -20.34
N VAL A 167 1.20 -8.57 -19.55
CA VAL A 167 0.29 -7.68 -18.83
C VAL A 167 -0.55 -6.74 -19.71
N LYS A 168 -0.33 -6.72 -21.03
CA LYS A 168 -1.25 -6.06 -21.99
C LYS A 168 -2.60 -6.77 -22.08
N TRP A 169 -2.64 -8.05 -21.76
CA TRP A 169 -3.85 -8.86 -21.71
C TRP A 169 -4.39 -8.91 -20.28
N ASN A 170 -5.66 -9.31 -20.13
CA ASN A 170 -6.23 -9.53 -18.81
C ASN A 170 -5.41 -10.59 -18.05
N PHE A 171 -4.72 -10.16 -17.01
CA PHE A 171 -3.97 -11.06 -16.14
C PHE A 171 -4.65 -11.11 -14.78
N ARG A 172 -4.67 -12.30 -14.17
CA ARG A 172 -5.16 -12.51 -12.80
C ARG A 172 -4.45 -13.71 -12.20
N GLY A 173 -4.09 -13.61 -10.93
CA GLY A 173 -3.61 -14.75 -10.17
C GLY A 173 -3.45 -14.44 -8.70
N ASN A 174 -3.28 -15.49 -7.93
CA ASN A 174 -2.89 -15.44 -6.53
C ASN A 174 -1.72 -16.40 -6.30
N ARG A 175 -0.80 -16.02 -5.42
CA ARG A 175 0.32 -16.86 -4.99
C ARG A 175 0.51 -16.71 -3.50
N THR A 176 0.63 -17.83 -2.81
CA THR A 176 1.02 -17.85 -1.40
C THR A 176 2.51 -18.14 -1.31
N ALA A 177 3.22 -17.36 -0.50
CA ALA A 177 4.62 -17.58 -0.16
C ALA A 177 4.79 -17.69 1.35
N VAL A 178 5.70 -18.57 1.76
CA VAL A 178 6.17 -18.65 3.16
C VAL A 178 7.54 -17.98 3.22
N LEU A 179 7.65 -16.96 4.06
CA LEU A 179 8.88 -16.16 4.22
C LEU A 179 9.84 -16.85 5.20
N GLY A 180 11.09 -16.36 5.24
CA GLY A 180 12.13 -16.94 6.08
C GLY A 180 11.84 -16.87 7.59
N ASP A 181 10.99 -15.94 8.01
CA ASP A 181 10.54 -15.76 9.40
C ASP A 181 9.29 -16.59 9.74
N GLY A 182 8.74 -17.33 8.77
CA GLY A 182 7.51 -18.11 8.89
C GLY A 182 6.22 -17.35 8.55
N ALA A 183 6.28 -16.08 8.17
CA ALA A 183 5.10 -15.35 7.72
C ALA A 183 4.53 -15.97 6.43
N VAL A 184 3.21 -16.07 6.35
CA VAL A 184 2.49 -16.54 5.16
C VAL A 184 1.86 -15.33 4.46
N VAL A 185 2.31 -15.06 3.24
CA VAL A 185 1.87 -13.89 2.46
C VAL A 185 1.15 -14.35 1.20
N GLU A 186 -0.04 -13.81 0.97
CA GLU A 186 -0.75 -13.97 -0.30
C GLU A 186 -0.52 -12.75 -1.21
N VAL A 187 -0.01 -13.00 -2.41
CA VAL A 187 0.23 -12.00 -3.44
C VAL A 187 -0.84 -12.17 -4.52
N ILE A 188 -1.76 -11.23 -4.59
CA ILE A 188 -2.84 -11.19 -5.59
C ILE A 188 -2.49 -10.12 -6.64
N HIS A 189 -2.62 -10.46 -7.92
CA HIS A 189 -2.37 -9.55 -9.03
C HIS A 189 -3.53 -9.63 -10.03
N ASN A 190 -3.97 -8.48 -10.53
CA ASN A 190 -4.99 -8.41 -11.57
C ASN A 190 -4.83 -7.14 -12.43
N SER A 191 -5.40 -7.17 -13.64
CA SER A 191 -5.69 -5.96 -14.43
C SER A 191 -7.14 -5.51 -14.21
N PRO A 192 -7.41 -4.19 -14.29
CA PRO A 192 -8.80 -3.69 -14.35
C PRO A 192 -9.52 -4.31 -15.55
N ARG A 193 -10.78 -4.75 -15.38
CA ARG A 193 -11.64 -5.03 -16.54
C ARG A 193 -12.10 -3.68 -17.09
N TYR A 194 -11.68 -3.33 -18.29
CA TYR A 194 -12.38 -2.29 -19.05
C TYR A 194 -13.70 -2.92 -19.52
N SER A 195 -14.83 -2.47 -18.98
CA SER A 195 -16.12 -2.70 -19.62
C SER A 195 -16.16 -1.86 -20.89
N THR A 196 -16.22 -2.53 -22.04
CA THR A 196 -16.57 -1.91 -23.33
C THR A 196 -18.00 -1.41 -23.32
#